data_AF-A0A7J6UF59-F1
#
_entry.id   AF-A0A7J6UF59-F1
#
_cell.length_a   1.000
_cell.length_b   1.000
_cell.length_c   1.000
_cell.angle_alpha   90.00
_cell.angle_beta   90.00
_cell.angle_gamma   90.00
#
_symmetry.space_group_name_H-M   'P 1'
#
loop_
_entity.id
_entity.type
_entity.pdbx_description
1 polymer ?
#
loop_
_entity_poly.entity_id
_entity_poly.type
_entity_poly.pdbx_seq_one_letter_code
_entity_poly.pdbx_strand_id
1 'polypeptide(L)'
;NAQESGFCIWSFQGRLMYKCPKESLWFADWRPHPKQLLSEKEVEAIRKDYKQYIAQYEAGDRDFASQQRAAAVADRKAIQNDFRSMLKDLKEYRAEMCKSQGCEDWEQVSS
;
A
#
# COMPACT_ATOMS: atom_id res chain seq x y z
N ASN A 1 -4.21 -22.36 -23.00
CA ASN A 1 -2.93 -21.66 -22.89
C ASN A 1 -3.17 -20.17 -22.94
N ALA A 2 -3.47 -19.54 -21.80
CA ALA A 2 -3.59 -18.09 -21.72
C ALA A 2 -2.19 -17.51 -21.88
N GLN A 3 -1.98 -16.73 -22.95
CA GLN A 3 -0.71 -16.10 -23.28
C GLN A 3 -0.30 -15.17 -22.12
N GLU A 4 0.84 -15.43 -21.46
CA GLU A 4 1.46 -14.51 -20.48
C GLU A 4 1.98 -13.24 -21.19
N SER A 5 1.08 -12.45 -21.75
CA SER A 5 1.38 -11.13 -22.33
C SER A 5 1.38 -10.09 -21.21
N GLY A 6 2.30 -9.13 -21.27
CA GLY A 6 2.55 -8.18 -20.20
C GLY A 6 3.92 -7.53 -20.28
N PHE A 7 4.27 -6.71 -19.29
CA PHE A 7 5.60 -6.10 -19.19
C PHE A 7 6.12 -6.10 -17.75
N CYS A 8 7.44 -6.04 -17.62
CA CYS A 8 8.15 -5.93 -16.35
C CYS A 8 8.99 -4.65 -16.36
N ILE A 9 8.95 -3.91 -15.26
CA ILE A 9 9.84 -2.78 -15.00
C ILE A 9 10.92 -3.25 -14.04
N TRP A 10 12.17 -3.08 -14.44
CA TRP A 10 13.35 -3.42 -13.67
C TRP A 10 14.09 -2.16 -13.27
N SER A 11 14.72 -2.16 -12.09
CA SER A 11 15.69 -1.13 -11.75
C SER A 11 16.98 -1.35 -12.52
N PHE A 12 17.82 -0.31 -12.63
CA PHE A 12 19.16 -0.43 -13.21
C PHE A 12 20.07 -1.43 -12.46
N GLN A 13 19.73 -1.74 -11.21
CA GLN A 13 20.43 -2.73 -10.38
C GLN A 13 19.92 -4.17 -10.63
N GLY A 14 18.94 -4.36 -11.53
CA GLY A 14 18.37 -5.67 -11.85
C GLY A 14 17.27 -6.14 -10.91
N ARG A 15 16.73 -5.27 -10.04
CA ARG A 15 15.61 -5.61 -9.15
C ARG A 15 14.29 -5.47 -9.91
N LEU A 16 13.42 -6.47 -9.82
CA LEU A 16 12.05 -6.37 -10.35
C LEU A 16 11.26 -5.35 -9.50
N MET A 17 10.80 -4.28 -10.14
CA MET A 17 10.03 -3.21 -9.49
C MET A 17 8.53 -3.38 -9.70
N TYR A 18 8.14 -3.79 -10.91
CA TYR A 18 6.74 -3.94 -11.29
C TYR A 18 6.57 -5.03 -12.33
N LYS A 19 5.50 -5.82 -12.20
CA LYS A 19 5.08 -6.83 -13.18
C LYS A 19 3.61 -6.61 -13.47
N CYS A 20 3.27 -6.34 -14.74
CA CYS A 20 1.90 -6.16 -15.18
C CYS A 20 1.56 -7.21 -16.23
N PRO A 21 0.73 -8.22 -15.90
CA PRO A 21 0.11 -9.05 -16.91
C PRO A 21 -0.93 -8.24 -17.67
N LYS A 22 -0.86 -8.23 -19.01
CA LYS A 22 -1.78 -7.55 -19.90
C LYS A 22 -2.03 -8.39 -21.13
N GLU A 23 -3.25 -8.94 -21.21
CA GLU A 23 -3.71 -9.69 -22.37
C GLU A 23 -3.68 -8.83 -23.64
N SER A 24 -3.27 -9.44 -24.74
CA SER A 24 -3.21 -8.82 -26.07
C SER A 24 -2.35 -7.55 -26.14
N LEU A 25 -1.32 -7.44 -25.29
CA LEU A 25 -0.34 -6.36 -25.38
C LEU A 25 0.49 -6.48 -26.66
N TRP A 26 0.38 -5.49 -27.56
CA TRP A 26 1.13 -5.46 -28.81
C TRP A 26 2.54 -4.86 -28.64
N PHE A 27 2.65 -3.75 -27.92
CA PHE A 27 3.93 -3.11 -27.62
C PHE A 27 3.85 -2.33 -26.30
N ALA A 28 4.99 -2.16 -25.66
CA ALA A 28 5.17 -1.24 -24.55
C ALA A 28 6.51 -0.53 -24.75
N ASP A 29 6.50 0.80 -24.70
CA ASP A 29 7.70 1.62 -24.81
C ASP A 29 7.59 2.82 -23.87
N TRP A 30 8.72 3.37 -23.49
CA TRP A 30 8.79 4.58 -22.68
C TRP A 30 8.33 5.77 -23.51
N ARG A 31 7.63 6.69 -22.87
CA ARG A 31 7.31 7.98 -23.52
C ARG A 31 8.63 8.70 -23.83
N PRO A 32 8.78 9.29 -25.03
CA PRO A 32 9.96 10.10 -25.36
C PRO A 32 10.17 11.19 -24.30
N HIS A 33 11.42 11.35 -23.85
CA HIS A 33 11.73 12.31 -22.81
C HIS A 33 11.55 13.74 -23.35
N PRO A 34 10.79 14.62 -22.65
CA PRO A 34 10.65 16.01 -23.05
C PRO A 34 12.01 16.72 -23.01
N LYS A 35 12.13 17.86 -23.72
CA LYS A 35 13.34 18.67 -23.67
C LYS A 35 13.63 19.10 -22.24
N GLN A 36 14.93 19.14 -21.89
CA GLN A 36 15.37 19.57 -20.57
C GLN A 36 14.90 21.01 -20.30
N LEU A 37 14.27 21.22 -19.15
CA LEU A 37 13.83 22.54 -18.71
C LEU A 37 15.00 23.40 -18.19
N LEU A 38 16.05 22.73 -17.72
CA LEU A 38 17.20 23.35 -17.06
C LEU A 38 18.19 23.90 -18.07
N SER A 39 18.76 25.06 -17.75
CA SER A 39 19.92 25.60 -18.44
C SER A 39 21.18 24.79 -18.12
N GLU A 40 22.16 24.87 -19.01
CA GLU A 40 23.44 24.14 -18.85
C GLU A 40 24.18 24.51 -17.55
N LYS A 41 24.05 25.77 -17.10
CA LYS A 41 24.62 26.23 -15.83
C LYS A 41 23.96 25.56 -14.61
N GLU A 42 22.64 25.36 -14.63
CA GLU A 42 21.92 24.70 -13.55
C GLU A 42 22.26 23.21 -13.49
N VAL A 43 22.40 22.56 -14.66
CA VAL A 43 22.82 21.17 -14.74
C VAL A 43 24.22 20.98 -14.14
N GLU A 44 25.15 21.88 -14.42
CA GLU A 44 26.51 21.80 -13.88
C GLU A 44 26.56 22.04 -12.37
N ALA A 45 25.75 22.98 -11.86
CA ALA A 45 25.59 23.17 -10.42
C ALA A 45 25.04 21.92 -9.72
N ILE A 46 24.00 21.28 -10.30
CA ILE A 46 23.43 20.03 -9.76
C ILE A 46 24.45 18.90 -9.77
N ARG A 47 25.28 18.79 -10.81
CA ARG A 47 26.36 17.78 -10.88
C ARG A 47 27.38 17.95 -9.78
N LYS A 48 27.74 19.20 -9.45
CA LYS A 48 28.69 19.50 -8.38
C LYS A 48 28.18 19.06 -7.01
N ASP A 49 26.91 19.32 -6.71
CA ASP A 49 26.30 19.05 -5.41
C ASP A 49 25.47 17.75 -5.39
N TYR A 50 25.65 16.88 -6.39
CA TYR A 50 24.79 15.70 -6.63
C TYR A 50 24.63 14.79 -5.41
N LYS A 51 25.70 14.58 -4.64
CA LYS A 51 25.66 13.73 -3.43
C LYS A 51 24.74 14.28 -2.34
N GLN A 52 24.67 15.60 -2.20
CA GLN A 52 23.79 16.24 -1.23
C GLN A 52 22.33 16.04 -1.62
N TYR A 53 22.02 16.23 -2.90
CA TYR A 53 20.67 15.99 -3.42
C TYR A 53 20.24 14.54 -3.27
N ILE A 54 21.10 13.56 -3.58
CA ILE A 54 20.80 12.14 -3.34
C ILE A 54 20.39 11.92 -1.89
N ALA A 55 21.22 12.35 -0.93
CA ALA A 55 20.95 12.14 0.49
C ALA A 55 19.63 12.78 0.93
N GLN A 56 19.33 13.99 0.44
CA GLN A 56 18.08 14.69 0.73
C GLN A 56 16.85 13.94 0.19
N TYR A 57 16.90 13.52 -1.07
CA TYR A 57 15.76 12.83 -1.69
C TYR A 57 15.57 11.43 -1.13
N GLU A 58 16.65 10.68 -0.86
CA GLU A 58 16.54 9.36 -0.22
C GLU A 58 15.94 9.43 1.18
N ALA A 59 16.29 10.47 1.96
CA ALA A 59 15.70 10.70 3.27
C ALA A 59 14.20 11.02 3.14
N GLY A 60 13.83 11.94 2.23
CA GLY A 60 12.43 12.30 1.97
C GLY A 60 11.59 11.12 1.52
N ASP A 61 12.10 10.31 0.59
CA ASP A 61 11.41 9.11 0.09
C ASP A 61 11.19 8.07 1.19
N ARG A 62 12.20 7.88 2.06
CA ARG A 62 12.11 6.97 3.21
C ARG A 62 11.05 7.42 4.20
N ASP A 63 11.01 8.71 4.50
CA ASP A 63 10.04 9.30 5.43
C ASP A 63 8.62 9.20 4.85
N PHE A 64 8.45 9.54 3.58
CA PHE A 64 7.17 9.42 2.88
C PHE A 64 6.66 7.95 2.87
N ALA A 65 7.54 7.00 2.55
CA ALA A 65 7.21 5.58 2.60
C ALA A 65 6.91 5.07 4.02
N SER A 66 7.53 5.66 5.05
CA SER A 66 7.23 5.37 6.46
C SER A 66 5.84 5.88 6.84
N GLN A 67 5.53 7.13 6.49
CA GLN A 67 4.24 7.76 6.77
C GLN A 67 3.09 7.01 6.10
N GLN A 68 3.23 6.64 4.82
CA GLN A 68 2.20 5.86 4.13
C GLN A 68 1.95 4.50 4.79
N ARG A 69 3.01 3.80 5.24
CA ARG A 69 2.86 2.53 5.98
C ARG A 69 2.18 2.74 7.32
N ALA A 70 2.56 3.79 8.05
CA ALA A 70 1.94 4.12 9.33
C ALA A 70 0.44 4.42 9.18
N ALA A 71 0.06 5.21 8.18
CA ALA A 71 -1.33 5.51 7.85
C ALA A 71 -2.12 4.22 7.55
N ALA A 72 -1.62 3.35 6.66
CA ALA A 72 -2.28 2.09 6.34
C ALA A 72 -2.40 1.14 7.56
N VAL A 73 -1.47 1.19 8.52
CA VAL A 73 -1.58 0.45 9.78
C VAL A 73 -2.63 1.07 10.69
N ALA A 74 -2.69 2.41 10.79
CA ALA A 74 -3.68 3.11 11.58
C ALA A 74 -5.10 2.83 11.07
N ASP A 75 -5.33 2.88 9.75
CA ASP A 75 -6.62 2.57 9.13
C ASP A 75 -7.07 1.14 9.44
N ARG A 76 -6.15 0.17 9.32
CA ARG A 76 -6.45 -1.22 9.68
C ARG A 76 -6.80 -1.39 11.15
N LYS A 77 -6.10 -0.70 12.05
CA LYS A 77 -6.39 -0.72 13.49
C LYS A 77 -7.73 -0.09 13.80
N ALA A 78 -8.09 1.01 13.14
CA ALA A 78 -9.39 1.65 13.30
C ALA A 78 -10.52 0.67 12.96
N ILE A 79 -10.47 0.05 11.78
CA ILE A 79 -11.48 -0.94 11.34
C ILE A 79 -11.55 -2.12 12.31
N GLN A 80 -10.42 -2.64 12.78
CA GLN A 80 -10.40 -3.75 13.75
C GLN A 80 -11.00 -3.36 15.09
N ASN A 81 -10.75 -2.13 15.56
CA ASN A 81 -11.29 -1.64 16.83
C ASN A 81 -12.81 -1.44 16.72
N ASP A 82 -13.30 -0.89 15.61
CA ASP A 82 -14.73 -0.69 15.37
C ASP A 82 -15.46 -2.05 15.37
N PHE A 83 -14.91 -3.04 14.68
CA PHE A 83 -15.47 -4.39 14.67
C PHE A 83 -15.45 -5.05 16.06
N ARG A 84 -14.36 -4.88 16.82
CA ARG A 84 -14.26 -5.39 18.19
C ARG A 84 -15.27 -4.73 19.12
N SER A 85 -15.51 -3.43 18.96
CA SER A 85 -16.53 -2.70 19.72
C SER A 85 -17.92 -3.27 19.41
N MET A 86 -18.26 -3.42 18.13
CA MET A 86 -19.55 -4.01 17.72
C MET A 86 -19.76 -5.41 18.30
N LEU A 87 -18.74 -6.27 18.26
CA LEU A 87 -18.83 -7.61 18.85
C LEU A 87 -19.01 -7.58 20.37
N LYS A 88 -18.38 -6.60 21.06
CA LYS A 88 -18.55 -6.42 22.49
C LYS A 88 -19.99 -6.01 22.81
N ASP A 89 -20.51 -5.02 22.11
CA ASP A 89 -21.87 -4.51 22.29
C ASP A 89 -22.91 -5.62 22.03
N LEU A 90 -22.72 -6.43 20.99
CA LEU A 90 -23.58 -7.58 20.70
C LEU A 90 -23.52 -8.66 21.79
N LYS A 91 -22.35 -8.92 22.38
CA LYS A 91 -22.21 -9.87 23.49
C LYS A 91 -22.92 -9.37 24.75
N GLU A 92 -22.77 -8.09 25.06
CA GLU A 92 -23.44 -7.45 26.20
C GLU A 92 -24.97 -7.49 26.01
N TYR A 93 -25.46 -7.10 24.83
CA TYR A 93 -26.88 -7.21 24.47
C TYR A 93 -27.42 -8.65 24.56
N ARG A 94 -26.68 -9.65 24.04
CA ARG A 94 -27.05 -11.07 24.16
C ARG A 94 -27.14 -11.49 25.63
N ALA A 95 -26.16 -11.09 26.46
CA ALA A 95 -26.16 -11.43 27.88
C ALA A 95 -27.34 -10.81 28.63
N GLU A 96 -27.74 -9.59 28.29
CA GLU A 96 -28.94 -8.94 28.84
C GLU A 96 -30.24 -9.62 28.38
N MET A 97 -30.31 -10.05 27.11
CA MET A 97 -31.45 -10.79 26.57
C MET A 97 -31.59 -12.19 27.18
N CYS A 98 -30.50 -12.92 27.37
CA CYS A 98 -30.51 -14.22 28.07
C CYS A 98 -31.00 -14.08 29.52
N LYS A 99 -30.59 -13.02 30.23
CA LYS A 99 -31.05 -12.75 31.61
C LYS A 99 -32.54 -12.40 31.69
N SER A 100 -33.08 -11.70 30.69
CA SER A 100 -34.47 -11.20 30.73
C SER A 100 -35.50 -12.19 30.18
N GLN A 101 -35.13 -13.05 29.22
CA GLN A 101 -36.06 -13.99 28.58
C GLN A 101 -35.81 -15.47 28.88
N GLY A 102 -34.79 -15.82 29.69
CA GLY A 102 -34.48 -17.23 29.98
C GLY A 102 -34.12 -18.02 28.72
N CYS A 103 -33.44 -17.38 27.77
CA CYS A 103 -33.07 -17.98 26.50
C CYS A 103 -31.88 -18.94 26.70
N GLU A 104 -32.12 -20.25 26.51
CA GLU A 104 -31.09 -21.28 26.52
C GLU A 104 -30.06 -21.06 25.41
N ASP A 105 -28.79 -21.24 25.77
CA ASP A 105 -27.65 -20.98 24.93
C ASP A 105 -27.50 -22.08 23.87
N TRP A 106 -27.93 -21.80 22.64
CA TRP A 106 -27.94 -22.77 21.53
C TRP A 106 -26.55 -23.26 21.11
N GLU A 107 -25.46 -22.59 21.52
CA GLU A 107 -24.08 -23.08 21.37
C GLU A 107 -23.78 -24.28 22.30
N GLN A 108 -24.52 -24.47 23.39
CA GLN A 108 -24.40 -25.66 24.26
C GLN A 108 -25.16 -26.89 23.73
N VAL A 109 -26.12 -26.69 22.81
CA VAL A 109 -26.96 -27.78 22.25
C VAL A 109 -26.27 -28.47 21.06
N SER A 110 -25.27 -27.83 20.46
CA SER A 110 -24.54 -28.33 19.29
C SER A 110 -23.25 -29.10 19.60
N SER A 111 -23.02 -29.50 20.85
CA SER A 111 -21.84 -30.27 21.27
C SER A 111 -22.15 -31.69 21.68
#